data_AF-A0A8T2Z0Z1-F1
#
_entry.id   AF-A0A8T2Z0Z1-F1
#
_cell.length_a   1.000
_cell.length_b   1.000
_cell.length_c   1.000
_cell.angle_alpha   90.00
_cell.angle_beta   90.00
_cell.angle_gamma   90.00
#
_symmetry.space_group_name_H-M   'P 1'
#
loop_
_entity.id
_entity.type
_entity.pdbx_description
1 polymer ?
#
loop_
_entity_poly.entity_id
_entity_poly.type
_entity_poly.pdbx_seq_one_letter_code
_entity_poly.pdbx_strand_id
1 'polypeptide(L)'
;MLGTAFNYVALRLLGEGPEGGGDGAVTKARKWVLDHGGATMIPAWGKVYLSVLGTYEWSGCNPVPPEFLLFPSFLPFSPGKVWCHLRTVYTPMSYLYGKKFVGPITDLILQLRGELYIQPYEEIDWNKARHLCLKEDLYTSRSIAQNLLLDGVHYLSERLLKQWPFSKLREQALQEAIKHIHYEDESTRYMTHASIEKSLNMMACWAEDPTSDAFKFHLARVPDILWLAEDGMKTQSIGSQLWDAAFATQAIIASNLVDEYGSTLRKAHEFLKLSQIQENAYGDFRSMYRHISKGAWTLSVKDHGWQVSDCTAEALRALLLLSQMPAEIIGETIDTERLHNAIDFLLSLQSKNGGFSVWEPARGQRWLEVLNPTQAFGDVMVETEYVECTASAIQVLVLFKRLHPGYRSKEIEVSVANASSYIGDAQMSDGSWYGNWGICYTYGTYFASKGLASVGKTYRNSRTVRKACEFLLSKQHNSGGWGESYLSCANSVNTLCVTYLFMQFPDTSRIELPLLLDGTPGKLFQKVSFPVNSLIVSVTLNREFFLTANHRGLLEDLHATLCII
;
A
#
# COMPACT_ATOMS: atom_id res chain seq x y z
N MET A 1 6.66 -11.84 16.68
CA MET A 1 7.46 -11.07 17.66
C MET A 1 7.17 -9.59 17.54
N LEU A 2 7.22 -9.03 16.33
CA LEU A 2 7.01 -7.60 16.06
C LEU A 2 5.74 -7.06 16.71
N GLY A 3 4.57 -7.66 16.45
CA GLY A 3 3.29 -7.22 17.00
C GLY A 3 3.24 -7.23 18.53
N THR A 4 3.57 -8.37 19.17
CA THR A 4 3.47 -8.51 20.63
C THR A 4 4.46 -7.62 21.37
N ALA A 5 5.72 -7.57 20.94
CA ALA A 5 6.74 -6.77 21.61
C ALA A 5 6.47 -5.26 21.50
N PHE A 6 6.04 -4.78 20.32
CA PHE A 6 5.69 -3.38 20.15
C PHE A 6 4.45 -2.98 20.95
N ASN A 7 3.39 -3.77 20.92
CA ASN A 7 2.18 -3.45 21.69
C ASN A 7 2.45 -3.53 23.20
N TYR A 8 3.28 -4.46 23.66
CA TYR A 8 3.75 -4.49 25.04
C TYR A 8 4.45 -3.18 25.42
N VAL A 9 5.45 -2.77 24.63
CA VAL A 9 6.19 -1.52 24.87
C VAL A 9 5.25 -0.30 24.82
N ALA A 10 4.33 -0.24 23.85
CA ALA A 10 3.36 0.84 23.73
C ALA A 10 2.45 0.94 24.97
N LEU A 11 1.92 -0.18 25.46
CA LEU A 11 1.11 -0.20 26.69
C LEU A 11 1.91 0.30 27.90
N ARG A 12 3.16 -0.13 28.05
CA ARG A 12 4.05 0.33 29.13
C ARG A 12 4.32 1.84 29.02
N LEU A 13 4.54 2.37 27.82
CA LEU A 13 4.70 3.82 27.56
C LEU A 13 3.42 4.62 27.83
N LEU A 14 2.24 4.02 27.64
CA LEU A 14 0.93 4.62 27.95
C LEU A 14 0.56 4.55 29.43
N GLY A 15 1.42 3.96 30.27
CA GLY A 15 1.28 3.96 31.73
C GLY A 15 0.76 2.66 32.34
N GLU A 16 0.49 1.61 31.55
CA GLU A 16 0.15 0.30 32.10
C GLU A 16 1.33 -0.30 32.84
N GLY A 17 1.10 -0.89 34.01
CA GLY A 17 2.12 -1.59 34.80
C GLY A 17 2.57 -2.92 34.17
N PRO A 18 3.67 -3.55 34.66
CA PRO A 18 4.13 -4.84 34.14
C PRO A 18 3.17 -6.00 34.43
N GLU A 19 2.30 -5.82 35.43
CA GLU A 19 1.17 -6.72 35.75
C GLU A 19 -0.18 -6.07 35.40
N GLY A 20 -0.18 -5.06 34.51
CA GLY A 20 -1.34 -4.28 34.11
C GLY A 20 -2.17 -4.88 32.97
N GLY A 21 -3.13 -4.09 32.49
CA GLY A 21 -4.10 -4.47 31.46
C GLY A 21 -5.21 -5.40 31.97
N GLY A 22 -6.41 -5.24 31.39
CA GLY A 22 -7.54 -6.15 31.63
C GLY A 22 -7.15 -7.62 31.41
N ASP A 23 -7.61 -8.51 32.29
CA ASP A 23 -7.30 -9.95 32.27
C ASP A 23 -5.80 -10.30 32.25
N GLY A 24 -4.93 -9.43 32.76
CA GLY A 24 -3.47 -9.65 32.80
C GLY A 24 -2.83 -9.68 31.39
N ALA A 25 -3.39 -8.91 30.45
CA ALA A 25 -2.92 -8.86 29.07
C ALA A 25 -1.44 -8.49 28.95
N VAL A 26 -0.94 -7.55 29.76
CA VAL A 26 0.47 -7.13 29.74
C VAL A 26 1.38 -8.27 30.21
N THR A 27 1.01 -8.96 31.29
CA THR A 27 1.74 -10.15 31.79
C THR A 27 1.77 -11.27 30.74
N LYS A 28 0.64 -11.55 30.10
CA LYS A 28 0.54 -12.55 29.02
C LYS A 28 1.40 -12.19 27.83
N ALA A 29 1.40 -10.93 27.41
CA ALA A 29 2.23 -10.43 26.32
C ALA A 29 3.73 -10.55 26.65
N ARG A 30 4.16 -10.14 27.86
CA ARG A 30 5.55 -10.32 28.32
C ARG A 30 5.95 -11.78 28.31
N LYS A 31 5.12 -12.65 28.89
CA LYS A 31 5.36 -14.09 28.91
C LYS A 31 5.54 -14.63 27.49
N TRP A 32 4.65 -14.26 26.57
CA TRP A 32 4.76 -14.67 25.18
C TRP A 32 6.07 -14.20 24.54
N VAL A 33 6.47 -12.94 24.75
CA VAL A 33 7.76 -12.41 24.24
C VAL A 33 8.93 -13.24 24.76
N LEU A 34 8.98 -13.54 26.05
CA LEU A 34 10.06 -14.32 26.66
C LEU A 34 10.08 -15.78 26.20
N ASP A 35 8.90 -16.42 26.12
CA ASP A 35 8.76 -17.81 25.65
C ASP A 35 9.21 -17.99 24.19
N HIS A 36 9.25 -16.91 23.39
CA HIS A 36 9.67 -16.91 21.98
C HIS A 36 11.07 -16.30 21.76
N GLY A 37 11.93 -16.32 22.79
CA GLY A 37 13.34 -15.91 22.69
C GLY A 37 13.62 -14.44 23.01
N GLY A 38 12.61 -13.71 23.48
CA GLY A 38 12.72 -12.29 23.84
C GLY A 38 12.85 -11.36 22.64
N ALA A 39 12.97 -10.06 22.91
CA ALA A 39 13.04 -9.03 21.88
C ALA A 39 14.30 -9.10 20.99
N THR A 40 15.29 -9.95 21.30
CA THR A 40 16.41 -10.22 20.38
C THR A 40 15.94 -10.83 19.04
N MET A 41 14.80 -11.51 19.05
CA MET A 41 14.18 -12.15 17.88
C MET A 41 13.28 -11.19 17.06
N ILE A 42 13.18 -9.92 17.43
CA ILE A 42 12.33 -8.97 16.70
C ILE A 42 12.90 -8.70 15.28
N PRO A 43 12.08 -8.53 14.23
CA PRO A 43 12.54 -8.21 12.87
C PRO A 43 13.30 -6.88 12.77
N ALA A 44 13.98 -6.65 11.64
CA ALA A 44 14.85 -5.49 11.41
C ALA A 44 14.24 -4.14 11.79
N TRP A 45 13.00 -3.84 11.37
CA TRP A 45 12.33 -2.59 11.71
C TRP A 45 12.08 -2.49 13.22
N GLY A 46 11.70 -3.60 13.85
CA GLY A 46 11.61 -3.75 15.29
C GLY A 46 12.85 -3.28 16.04
N LYS A 47 14.01 -3.76 15.58
CA LYS A 47 15.31 -3.43 16.19
C LYS A 47 15.59 -1.92 16.11
N VAL A 48 15.30 -1.29 14.96
CA VAL A 48 15.48 0.15 14.77
C VAL A 48 14.66 0.97 15.78
N TYR A 49 13.36 0.70 15.92
CA TYR A 49 12.52 1.42 16.88
C TYR A 49 12.96 1.20 18.33
N LEU A 50 13.26 -0.05 18.71
CA LEU A 50 13.74 -0.34 20.07
C LEU A 50 15.11 0.29 20.35
N SER A 51 15.97 0.43 19.33
CA SER A 51 17.24 1.14 19.45
C SER A 51 17.08 2.63 19.62
N VAL A 52 16.18 3.27 18.86
CA VAL A 52 15.84 4.68 19.05
C VAL A 52 15.26 4.91 20.45
N LEU A 53 14.40 3.99 20.94
CA LEU A 53 13.84 4.05 22.30
C LEU A 53 14.89 3.83 23.40
N GLY A 54 16.03 3.19 23.08
CA GLY A 54 17.06 2.84 24.04
C GLY A 54 16.83 1.53 24.78
N THR A 55 15.99 0.65 24.25
CA THR A 55 15.75 -0.70 24.79
C THR A 55 16.46 -1.80 23.99
N TYR A 56 17.25 -1.47 22.97
CA TYR A 56 17.99 -2.41 22.12
C TYR A 56 19.28 -1.75 21.60
N GLU A 57 20.43 -2.43 21.57
CA GLU A 57 21.67 -1.78 21.09
C GLU A 57 21.76 -1.71 19.57
N TRP A 58 22.18 -0.56 19.03
CA TRP A 58 22.39 -0.35 17.59
C TRP A 58 23.36 -1.36 16.95
N SER A 59 24.26 -1.98 17.73
CA SER A 59 25.17 -3.04 17.29
C SER A 59 24.45 -4.34 16.92
N GLY A 60 23.22 -4.53 17.41
CA GLY A 60 22.33 -5.62 17.05
C GLY A 60 21.38 -5.34 15.90
N CYS A 61 21.45 -4.16 15.28
CA CYS A 61 20.80 -3.88 14.00
C CYS A 61 21.69 -4.27 12.83
N ASN A 62 21.11 -4.80 11.75
CA ASN A 62 21.82 -4.82 10.46
C ASN A 62 22.12 -3.38 10.03
N PRO A 63 23.26 -3.11 9.36
CA PRO A 63 23.59 -1.76 8.96
C PRO A 63 22.54 -1.12 8.05
N VAL A 64 22.17 0.12 8.36
CA VAL A 64 21.32 0.98 7.51
C VAL A 64 22.13 2.25 7.17
N PRO A 65 23.16 2.15 6.32
CA PRO A 65 24.11 3.24 6.12
C PRO A 65 23.48 4.42 5.35
N PRO A 66 23.56 5.66 5.85
CA PRO A 66 23.06 6.83 5.12
C PRO A 66 23.83 7.08 3.82
N GLU A 67 25.05 6.54 3.67
CA GLU A 67 25.89 6.69 2.47
C GLU A 67 25.22 6.19 1.19
N PHE A 68 24.23 5.31 1.31
CA PHE A 68 23.39 4.88 0.19
C PHE A 68 22.79 6.07 -0.60
N LEU A 69 22.46 7.17 0.08
CA LEU A 69 21.89 8.37 -0.54
C LEU A 69 22.87 9.10 -1.45
N LEU A 70 24.17 8.88 -1.28
CA LEU A 70 25.22 9.50 -2.08
C LEU A 70 25.53 8.72 -3.37
N PHE A 71 24.87 7.58 -3.59
CA PHE A 71 25.12 6.77 -4.78
C PHE A 71 24.66 7.48 -6.07
N PRO A 72 25.53 7.56 -7.09
CA PRO A 72 25.17 8.14 -8.38
C PRO A 72 23.97 7.47 -9.04
N SER A 73 23.12 8.25 -9.71
CA SER A 73 21.89 7.80 -10.36
C SER A 73 22.08 6.77 -11.47
N PHE A 74 23.29 6.64 -12.04
CA PHE A 74 23.58 5.61 -13.05
C PHE A 74 23.69 4.21 -12.44
N LEU A 75 23.99 4.08 -11.15
CA LEU A 75 24.09 2.78 -10.48
C LEU A 75 22.71 2.12 -10.38
N PRO A 76 22.60 0.78 -10.52
CA PRO A 76 21.31 0.10 -10.52
C PRO A 76 20.58 0.19 -9.18
N PHE A 77 21.32 0.33 -8.07
CA PHE A 77 20.81 0.47 -6.71
C PHE A 77 20.78 1.94 -6.23
N SER A 78 20.78 2.93 -7.13
CA SER A 78 20.62 4.33 -6.72
C SER A 78 19.29 4.53 -5.97
N PRO A 79 19.21 5.43 -4.98
CA PRO A 79 17.98 5.68 -4.23
C PRO A 79 16.75 5.91 -5.11
N GLY A 80 16.87 6.74 -6.15
CA GLY A 80 15.76 7.02 -7.09
C GLY A 80 15.28 5.86 -7.97
N LYS A 81 15.85 4.65 -7.82
CA LYS A 81 15.39 3.39 -8.44
C LYS A 81 14.79 2.41 -7.42
N VAL A 82 14.92 2.71 -6.13
CA VAL A 82 14.26 1.96 -5.07
C VAL A 82 12.83 2.45 -4.92
N TRP A 83 11.91 1.52 -4.69
CA TRP A 83 10.49 1.81 -4.46
C TRP A 83 10.30 2.93 -3.44
N CYS A 84 9.38 3.86 -3.72
CA CYS A 84 9.21 5.09 -2.95
C CYS A 84 8.97 4.82 -1.46
N HIS A 85 8.05 3.92 -1.11
CA HIS A 85 7.78 3.54 0.28
C HIS A 85 9.02 3.05 1.03
N LEU A 86 9.77 2.14 0.43
CA LEU A 86 10.98 1.63 1.06
C LEU A 86 12.03 2.75 1.21
N ARG A 87 12.20 3.57 0.18
CA ARG A 87 13.13 4.70 0.17
C ARG A 87 12.78 5.74 1.23
N THR A 88 11.52 6.16 1.34
CA THR A 88 11.11 7.19 2.30
C THR A 88 11.16 6.69 3.74
N VAL A 89 10.92 5.39 3.99
CA VAL A 89 11.12 4.79 5.33
C VAL A 89 12.60 4.64 5.68
N TYR A 90 13.43 4.14 4.75
CA TYR A 90 14.84 3.85 5.04
C TYR A 90 15.70 5.11 5.14
N THR A 91 15.28 6.23 4.56
CA THR A 91 15.98 7.54 4.67
C THR A 91 16.11 8.00 6.13
N PRO A 92 15.02 8.22 6.90
CA PRO A 92 15.10 8.59 8.32
C PRO A 92 15.66 7.46 9.20
N MET A 93 15.40 6.18 8.88
CA MET A 93 16.07 5.07 9.59
C MET A 93 17.59 5.16 9.46
N SER A 94 18.11 5.46 8.25
CA SER A 94 19.53 5.58 7.99
C SER A 94 20.14 6.79 8.69
N TYR A 95 19.40 7.90 8.80
CA TYR A 95 19.81 9.08 9.55
C TYR A 95 19.96 8.77 11.05
N LEU A 96 18.94 8.17 11.65
CA LEU A 96 18.93 7.78 13.07
C LEU A 96 20.01 6.74 13.37
N TYR A 97 20.17 5.73 12.50
CA TYR A 97 21.24 4.74 12.59
C TYR A 97 22.63 5.37 12.44
N GLY A 98 22.78 6.30 11.49
CA GLY A 98 24.04 6.98 11.20
C GLY A 98 24.51 7.85 12.37
N LYS A 99 23.57 8.52 13.05
CA LYS A 99 23.78 9.26 14.30
C LYS A 99 23.91 8.35 15.54
N LYS A 100 23.51 7.08 15.45
CA LYS A 100 23.31 6.19 16.61
C LYS A 100 22.41 6.83 17.66
N PHE A 101 21.35 7.48 17.18
CA PHE A 101 20.46 8.25 18.03
C PHE A 101 19.73 7.34 19.05
N VAL A 102 19.69 7.78 20.30
CA VAL A 102 18.97 7.11 21.39
C VAL A 102 18.25 8.19 22.20
N GLY A 103 16.96 7.98 22.47
CA GLY A 103 16.17 8.87 23.31
C GLY A 103 16.62 8.85 24.79
N PRO A 104 16.00 9.68 25.64
CA PRO A 104 16.31 9.71 27.07
C PRO A 104 16.10 8.35 27.75
N ILE A 105 17.11 7.88 28.49
CA ILE A 105 17.00 6.64 29.29
C ILE A 105 16.32 6.96 30.62
N THR A 106 15.03 6.67 30.71
CA THR A 106 14.23 6.84 31.93
C THR A 106 14.14 5.54 32.74
N ASP A 107 13.62 5.61 33.97
CA ASP A 107 13.37 4.41 34.79
C ASP A 107 12.48 3.38 34.08
N LEU A 108 11.51 3.85 33.27
CA LEU A 108 10.67 2.96 32.47
C LEU A 108 11.49 2.24 31.39
N ILE A 109 12.43 2.92 30.73
CA ILE A 109 13.32 2.30 29.75
C ILE A 109 14.21 1.23 30.41
N LEU A 110 14.72 1.51 31.61
CA LEU A 110 15.51 0.54 32.38
C LEU A 110 14.66 -0.68 32.79
N GLN A 111 13.39 -0.47 33.19
CA GLN A 111 12.46 -1.57 33.45
C GLN A 111 12.21 -2.41 32.19
N LEU A 112 11.96 -1.78 31.04
CA LEU A 112 11.75 -2.49 29.78
C LEU A 112 12.95 -3.36 29.39
N ARG A 113 14.18 -2.91 29.64
CA ARG A 113 15.40 -3.71 29.45
C ARG A 113 15.44 -4.98 30.32
N GLY A 114 14.81 -4.96 31.50
CA GLY A 114 14.63 -6.15 32.35
C GLY A 114 13.42 -7.02 31.99
N GLU A 115 12.45 -6.48 31.24
CA GLU A 115 11.18 -7.16 30.92
C GLU A 115 11.19 -7.87 29.56
N LEU A 116 11.97 -7.38 28.59
CA LEU A 116 11.90 -7.80 27.19
C LEU A 116 12.83 -8.96 26.81
N TYR A 117 13.76 -9.34 27.67
CA TYR A 117 14.88 -10.23 27.33
C TYR A 117 14.98 -11.43 28.27
N ILE A 118 15.40 -12.58 27.71
CA ILE A 118 15.56 -13.84 28.43
C ILE A 118 16.82 -13.90 29.30
N GLN A 119 17.77 -13.01 29.05
CA GLN A 119 19.05 -12.89 29.75
C GLN A 119 19.26 -11.43 30.16
N PRO A 120 20.13 -11.14 31.15
CA PRO A 120 20.45 -9.77 31.53
C PRO A 120 20.86 -8.93 30.32
N TYR A 121 20.36 -7.69 30.25
CA TYR A 121 20.52 -6.81 29.08
C TYR A 121 21.99 -6.60 28.71
N GLU A 122 22.85 -6.49 29.72
CA GLU A 122 24.29 -6.25 29.59
C GLU A 122 25.05 -7.47 29.06
N GLU A 123 24.49 -8.67 29.18
CA GLU A 123 25.09 -9.93 28.74
C GLU A 123 24.69 -10.32 27.32
N ILE A 124 23.80 -9.56 26.67
CA ILE A 124 23.32 -9.84 25.31
C ILE A 124 24.45 -9.65 24.28
N ASP A 125 24.71 -10.70 23.50
CA ASP A 125 25.52 -10.60 22.29
C ASP A 125 24.70 -9.94 21.18
N TRP A 126 24.72 -8.62 21.16
CA TRP A 126 24.03 -7.81 20.16
C TRP A 126 24.51 -8.11 18.74
N ASN A 127 25.80 -8.39 18.56
CA ASN A 127 26.35 -8.70 17.25
C ASN A 127 25.71 -9.97 16.66
N LYS A 128 25.50 -11.00 17.48
CA LYS A 128 24.72 -12.20 17.09
C LYS A 128 23.25 -11.87 16.86
N ALA A 129 22.66 -10.99 17.67
CA ALA A 129 21.26 -10.60 17.56
C ALA A 129 20.89 -9.99 16.20
N ARG A 130 21.84 -9.41 15.43
CA ARG A 130 21.61 -8.94 14.04
C ARG A 130 20.99 -9.98 13.12
N HIS A 131 21.40 -11.23 13.27
CA HIS A 131 20.97 -12.33 12.41
C HIS A 131 19.69 -13.00 12.89
N LEU A 132 19.29 -12.73 14.15
CA LEU A 132 18.10 -13.31 14.74
C LEU A 132 16.82 -12.63 14.23
N CYS A 133 15.80 -13.45 13.99
CA CYS A 133 14.45 -13.04 13.65
C CYS A 133 13.53 -14.24 13.92
N LEU A 134 12.39 -14.01 14.56
CA LEU A 134 11.41 -15.04 14.82
C LEU A 134 10.86 -15.58 13.49
N LYS A 135 10.76 -16.91 13.37
CA LYS A 135 10.37 -17.58 12.12
C LYS A 135 8.99 -17.14 11.63
N GLU A 136 8.06 -16.93 12.56
CA GLU A 136 6.68 -16.51 12.29
C GLU A 136 6.61 -15.09 11.69
N ASP A 137 7.60 -14.23 11.97
CA ASP A 137 7.69 -12.90 11.36
C ASP A 137 8.52 -12.89 10.06
N LEU A 138 9.13 -14.02 9.68
CA LEU A 138 10.06 -14.10 8.56
C LEU A 138 9.31 -14.46 7.27
N TYR A 139 8.93 -13.44 6.50
CA TYR A 139 8.34 -13.58 5.17
C TYR A 139 9.42 -13.80 4.11
N THR A 140 10.48 -12.98 4.13
CA THR A 140 11.59 -13.03 3.18
C THR A 140 12.85 -13.51 3.88
N SER A 141 13.24 -14.76 3.60
CA SER A 141 14.48 -15.32 4.14
C SER A 141 15.72 -14.66 3.51
N ARG A 142 16.74 -14.40 4.32
CA ARG A 142 18.03 -13.92 3.82
C ARG A 142 18.89 -15.08 3.33
N SER A 143 19.42 -14.94 2.12
CA SER A 143 20.46 -15.80 1.57
C SER A 143 21.80 -15.63 2.31
N ILE A 144 22.67 -16.62 2.17
CA ILE A 144 24.05 -16.56 2.69
C ILE A 144 24.80 -15.36 2.11
N ALA A 145 24.62 -15.08 0.82
CA ALA A 145 25.26 -13.94 0.15
C ALA A 145 24.83 -12.60 0.76
N GLN A 146 23.54 -12.42 1.07
CA GLN A 146 23.04 -11.23 1.75
C GLN A 146 23.65 -11.08 3.14
N ASN A 147 23.74 -12.17 3.91
CA ASN A 147 24.37 -12.12 5.23
C ASN A 147 25.84 -11.72 5.13
N LEU A 148 26.61 -12.31 4.21
CA LEU A 148 28.01 -11.95 3.98
C LEU A 148 28.18 -10.48 3.55
N LEU A 149 27.28 -9.97 2.71
CA LEU A 149 27.29 -8.56 2.30
C LEU A 149 27.02 -7.64 3.49
N LEU A 150 25.98 -7.93 4.29
CA LEU A 150 25.64 -7.14 5.48
C LEU A 150 26.73 -7.20 6.55
N ASP A 151 27.36 -8.36 6.74
CA ASP A 151 28.51 -8.53 7.63
C ASP A 151 29.73 -7.75 7.13
N GLY A 152 29.99 -7.80 5.82
CA GLY A 152 31.04 -7.00 5.19
C GLY A 152 30.83 -5.51 5.45
N VAL A 153 29.62 -5.00 5.23
CA VAL A 153 29.25 -3.62 5.57
C VAL A 153 29.45 -3.37 7.07
N HIS A 154 28.92 -4.23 7.93
CA HIS A 154 29.02 -4.04 9.38
C HIS A 154 30.47 -3.99 9.88
N TYR A 155 31.31 -4.95 9.52
CA TYR A 155 32.67 -5.05 10.05
C TYR A 155 33.66 -4.12 9.36
N LEU A 156 33.48 -3.83 8.07
CA LEU A 156 34.40 -3.00 7.31
C LEU A 156 33.93 -1.55 7.25
N SER A 157 32.71 -1.29 6.78
CA SER A 157 32.26 0.09 6.54
C SER A 157 32.06 0.85 7.85
N GLU A 158 31.42 0.27 8.87
CA GLU A 158 31.22 0.99 10.14
C GLU A 158 32.52 1.29 10.89
N ARG A 159 33.58 0.49 10.70
CA ARG A 159 34.90 0.78 11.26
C ARG A 159 35.60 1.89 10.50
N LEU A 160 35.58 1.83 9.17
CA LEU A 160 36.22 2.81 8.30
C LEU A 160 35.52 4.18 8.38
N LEU A 161 34.19 4.21 8.30
CA LEU A 161 33.38 5.43 8.29
C LEU A 161 33.40 6.20 9.62
N LYS A 162 33.89 5.59 10.70
CA LYS A 162 34.14 6.29 11.98
C LYS A 162 35.50 6.99 12.04
N GLN A 163 36.41 6.69 11.11
CA GLN A 163 37.77 7.21 11.09
C GLN A 163 37.93 8.27 10.01
N TRP A 164 38.75 9.28 10.30
CA TRP A 164 39.12 10.29 9.31
C TRP A 164 39.97 9.65 8.20
N PRO A 165 39.75 9.96 6.91
CA PRO A 165 38.84 10.98 6.37
C PRO A 165 37.43 10.49 6.03
N PHE A 166 37.13 9.19 6.16
CA PHE A 166 35.85 8.60 5.77
C PHE A 166 34.67 9.06 6.64
N SER A 167 34.93 9.55 7.85
CA SER A 167 33.90 10.21 8.67
C SER A 167 33.26 11.41 7.98
N LYS A 168 33.97 12.10 7.08
CA LYS A 168 33.39 13.17 6.26
C LYS A 168 32.32 12.65 5.31
N LEU A 169 32.45 11.42 4.81
CA LEU A 169 31.44 10.79 3.97
C LEU A 169 30.16 10.52 4.77
N ARG A 170 30.29 10.06 6.02
CA ARG A 170 29.16 9.89 6.96
C ARG A 170 28.48 11.23 7.25
N GLU A 171 29.24 12.28 7.50
CA GLU A 171 28.71 13.63 7.72
C GLU A 171 27.93 14.14 6.50
N GLN A 172 28.50 14.02 5.29
CA GLN A 172 27.82 14.37 4.04
C GLN A 172 26.54 13.55 3.82
N ALA A 173 26.60 12.24 4.10
CA ALA A 173 25.46 11.36 3.97
C ALA A 173 24.32 11.72 4.95
N LEU A 174 24.65 12.11 6.18
CA LEU A 174 23.67 12.59 7.16
C LEU A 174 23.04 13.93 6.74
N GLN A 175 23.83 14.83 6.13
CA GLN A 175 23.32 16.08 5.56
C GLN A 175 22.36 15.83 4.39
N GLU A 176 22.69 14.89 3.50
CA GLU A 176 21.79 14.53 2.39
C GLU A 176 20.53 13.85 2.92
N ALA A 177 20.64 12.96 3.91
CA ALA A 177 19.49 12.31 4.53
C ALA A 177 18.50 13.32 5.15
N ILE A 178 18.98 14.26 5.98
CA ILE A 178 18.10 15.22 6.63
C ILE A 178 17.50 16.22 5.63
N LYS A 179 18.22 16.55 4.56
CA LYS A 179 17.69 17.33 3.44
C LYS A 179 16.52 16.60 2.74
N HIS A 180 16.64 15.29 2.50
CA HIS A 180 15.53 14.51 1.93
C HIS A 180 14.34 14.41 2.88
N ILE A 181 14.58 14.28 4.19
CA ILE A 181 13.53 14.25 5.22
C ILE A 181 12.75 15.57 5.23
N HIS A 182 13.44 16.71 5.34
CA HIS A 182 12.77 18.03 5.34
C HIS A 182 12.03 18.31 4.03
N TYR A 183 12.60 17.90 2.89
CA TYR A 183 11.93 18.05 1.60
C TYR A 183 10.62 17.27 1.53
N GLU A 184 10.63 16.04 2.03
CA GLU A 184 9.45 15.18 2.07
C GLU A 184 8.40 15.72 3.06
N ASP A 185 8.84 16.19 4.22
CA ASP A 185 7.99 16.83 5.23
C ASP A 185 7.29 18.07 4.66
N GLU A 186 8.02 18.98 4.02
CA GLU A 186 7.43 20.18 3.43
C GLU A 186 6.51 19.85 2.24
N SER A 187 6.91 18.90 1.39
CA SER A 187 6.15 18.49 0.20
C SER A 187 4.80 17.83 0.53
N THR A 188 4.68 17.26 1.74
CA THR A 188 3.47 16.58 2.24
C THR A 188 2.82 17.34 3.39
N ARG A 189 3.24 18.58 3.66
CA ARG A 189 2.74 19.40 4.77
C ARG A 189 2.76 18.65 6.11
N TYR A 190 3.84 17.90 6.31
CA TYR A 190 4.17 17.09 7.49
C TYR A 190 3.23 15.89 7.70
N MET A 191 2.50 15.46 6.66
CA MET A 191 1.76 14.19 6.67
C MET A 191 2.64 12.99 6.34
N THR A 192 3.70 13.18 5.54
CA THR A 192 4.61 12.16 4.98
C THR A 192 3.88 11.10 4.13
N HIS A 193 4.58 10.09 3.60
CA HIS A 193 3.94 9.09 2.75
C HIS A 193 2.99 8.17 3.52
N ALA A 194 3.40 7.68 4.69
CA ALA A 194 2.63 6.76 5.54
C ALA A 194 3.06 6.87 7.02
N SER A 195 2.24 6.34 7.94
CA SER A 195 2.46 6.45 9.41
C SER A 195 3.84 6.02 9.91
N ILE A 196 4.46 5.02 9.28
CA ILE A 196 5.79 4.53 9.67
C ILE A 196 6.84 5.59 9.36
N GLU A 197 6.87 6.07 8.12
CA GLU A 197 7.71 7.21 7.74
C GLU A 197 7.41 8.42 8.60
N LYS A 198 6.13 8.77 8.80
CA LYS A 198 5.70 9.89 9.65
C LYS A 198 6.41 9.87 10.99
N SER A 199 6.34 8.73 11.67
CA SER A 199 6.95 8.57 12.99
C SER A 199 8.48 8.69 12.94
N LEU A 200 9.12 8.17 11.89
CA LEU A 200 10.57 8.22 11.72
C LEU A 200 11.08 9.61 11.35
N ASN A 201 10.42 10.33 10.43
CA ASN A 201 10.75 11.71 10.10
C ASN A 201 10.59 12.61 11.34
N MET A 202 9.48 12.47 12.06
CA MET A 202 9.27 13.21 13.32
C MET A 202 10.39 12.95 14.34
N MET A 203 10.81 11.69 14.50
CA MET A 203 11.95 11.33 15.36
C MET A 203 13.28 11.88 14.83
N ALA A 204 13.49 11.91 13.51
CA ALA A 204 14.67 12.49 12.89
C ALA A 204 14.75 14.01 13.09
N CYS A 205 13.64 14.75 12.92
CA CYS A 205 13.56 16.18 13.22
C CYS A 205 13.84 16.46 14.69
N TRP A 206 13.32 15.64 15.61
CA TRP A 206 13.62 15.76 17.04
C TRP A 206 15.12 15.51 17.32
N ALA A 207 15.70 14.50 16.69
CA ALA A 207 17.11 14.14 16.82
C ALA A 207 18.06 15.16 16.16
N GLU A 208 17.55 15.99 15.25
CA GLU A 208 18.26 17.14 14.71
C GLU A 208 18.17 18.32 15.67
N ASP A 209 16.97 18.77 15.98
CA ASP A 209 16.68 19.85 16.92
C ASP A 209 15.26 19.70 17.51
N PRO A 210 15.13 19.38 18.81
CA PRO A 210 13.83 19.18 19.46
C PRO A 210 13.01 20.48 19.59
N THR A 211 13.61 21.65 19.34
CA THR A 211 12.94 22.96 19.39
C THR A 211 12.53 23.50 18.02
N SER A 212 12.88 22.77 16.95
CA SER A 212 12.61 23.14 15.57
C SER A 212 11.13 23.28 15.25
N ASP A 213 10.81 24.15 14.30
CA ASP A 213 9.43 24.29 13.81
C ASP A 213 8.99 23.04 13.03
N ALA A 214 9.91 22.36 12.33
CA ALA A 214 9.65 21.08 11.67
C ALA A 214 9.08 20.04 12.65
N PHE A 215 9.66 19.89 13.84
CA PHE A 215 9.13 18.99 14.86
C PHE A 215 7.74 19.42 15.36
N LYS A 216 7.50 20.72 15.56
CA LYS A 216 6.18 21.25 15.96
C LYS A 216 5.11 21.00 14.90
N PHE A 217 5.45 21.13 13.62
CA PHE A 217 4.54 20.84 12.52
C PHE A 217 4.20 19.34 12.45
N HIS A 218 5.18 18.46 12.64
CA HIS A 218 4.94 17.01 12.78
C HIS A 218 4.01 16.66 13.94
N LEU A 219 4.16 17.32 15.09
CA LEU A 219 3.28 17.13 16.24
C LEU A 219 1.83 17.56 15.91
N ALA A 220 1.67 18.69 15.24
CA ALA A 220 0.35 19.19 14.84
C ALA A 220 -0.40 18.24 13.88
N ARG A 221 0.32 17.40 13.13
CA ARG A 221 -0.22 16.41 12.19
C ARG A 221 -0.40 15.00 12.77
N VAL A 222 -0.04 14.76 14.04
CA VAL A 222 -0.32 13.45 14.69
C VAL A 222 -1.81 13.07 14.67
N PRO A 223 -2.77 13.98 14.93
CA PRO A 223 -4.18 13.62 14.91
C PRO A 223 -4.68 13.10 13.55
N ASP A 224 -4.05 13.53 12.45
CA ASP A 224 -4.47 13.17 11.08
C ASP A 224 -4.36 11.66 10.80
N ILE A 225 -3.47 10.96 11.52
CA ILE A 225 -3.29 9.50 11.40
C ILE A 225 -3.97 8.71 12.52
N LEU A 226 -4.72 9.36 13.42
CA LEU A 226 -5.45 8.68 14.49
C LEU A 226 -6.94 8.52 14.12
N TRP A 227 -7.47 7.32 14.31
CA TRP A 227 -8.86 6.98 14.04
C TRP A 227 -9.51 6.39 15.29
N LEU A 228 -10.67 6.91 15.69
CA LEU A 228 -11.48 6.31 16.74
C LEU A 228 -12.44 5.28 16.13
N ALA A 229 -12.11 4.01 16.28
CA ALA A 229 -12.96 2.89 15.90
C ALA A 229 -13.79 2.37 17.09
N GLU A 230 -14.69 1.43 16.82
CA GLU A 230 -15.51 0.73 17.81
C GLU A 230 -14.69 -0.02 18.87
N ASP A 231 -13.45 -0.42 18.55
CA ASP A 231 -12.52 -1.10 19.44
C ASP A 231 -11.45 -0.18 20.05
N GLY A 232 -11.59 1.14 19.85
CA GLY A 232 -10.71 2.16 20.41
C GLY A 232 -9.96 2.98 19.37
N MET A 233 -9.01 3.78 19.83
CA MET A 233 -8.19 4.63 18.95
C MET A 233 -7.06 3.83 18.32
N LYS A 234 -6.91 3.93 16.99
CA LYS A 234 -5.91 3.22 16.19
C LYS A 234 -5.13 4.20 15.33
N THR A 235 -3.94 3.82 14.90
CA THR A 235 -3.18 4.57 13.88
C THR A 235 -3.52 4.03 12.49
N GLN A 236 -3.95 4.91 11.59
CA GLN A 236 -4.10 4.61 10.16
C GLN A 236 -2.73 4.63 9.49
N SER A 237 -2.48 3.71 8.55
CA SER A 237 -1.28 3.77 7.71
C SER A 237 -1.29 5.04 6.87
N ILE A 238 -2.34 5.16 6.06
CA ILE A 238 -2.72 6.30 5.23
C ILE A 238 -4.26 6.34 5.27
N GLY A 239 -4.88 7.53 5.20
CA GLY A 239 -6.33 7.62 4.99
C GLY A 239 -6.74 7.19 3.58
N SER A 240 -8.00 6.80 3.39
CA SER A 240 -8.56 6.34 2.11
C SER A 240 -9.64 7.28 1.53
N GLN A 241 -9.70 8.54 1.99
CA GLN A 241 -10.82 9.45 1.76
C GLN A 241 -11.15 9.62 0.28
N LEU A 242 -10.13 9.81 -0.57
CA LEU A 242 -10.34 9.98 -1.99
C LEU A 242 -10.75 8.68 -2.68
N TRP A 243 -10.05 7.59 -2.36
CA TRP A 243 -10.33 6.27 -2.92
C TRP A 243 -11.80 5.87 -2.69
N ASP A 244 -12.26 6.03 -1.45
CA ASP A 244 -13.62 5.70 -1.04
C ASP A 244 -14.64 6.64 -1.68
N ALA A 245 -14.37 7.95 -1.71
CA ALA A 245 -15.27 8.92 -2.36
C ALA A 245 -15.41 8.67 -3.86
N ALA A 246 -14.33 8.33 -4.55
CA ALA A 246 -14.35 8.03 -5.98
C ALA A 246 -15.17 6.76 -6.26
N PHE A 247 -14.95 5.67 -5.51
CA PHE A 247 -15.72 4.44 -5.72
C PHE A 247 -17.17 4.54 -5.27
N ALA A 248 -17.47 5.19 -4.14
CA ALA A 248 -18.84 5.41 -3.69
C ALA A 248 -19.63 6.21 -4.73
N THR A 249 -19.01 7.25 -5.31
CA THR A 249 -19.60 8.01 -6.42
C THR A 249 -19.93 7.11 -7.59
N GLN A 250 -18.97 6.31 -8.07
CA GLN A 250 -19.21 5.39 -9.19
C GLN A 250 -20.29 4.34 -8.87
N ALA A 251 -20.35 3.85 -7.64
CA ALA A 251 -21.36 2.87 -7.22
C ALA A 251 -22.78 3.45 -7.21
N ILE A 252 -22.96 4.68 -6.72
CA ILE A 252 -24.25 5.38 -6.76
C ILE A 252 -24.71 5.58 -8.22
N ILE A 253 -23.78 6.02 -9.09
CA ILE A 253 -24.06 6.20 -10.52
C ILE A 253 -24.46 4.87 -11.17
N ALA A 254 -23.70 3.80 -10.91
CA ALA A 254 -23.97 2.47 -11.47
C ALA A 254 -25.29 1.85 -10.97
N SER A 255 -25.76 2.28 -9.80
CA SER A 255 -27.02 1.82 -9.20
C SER A 255 -28.25 2.54 -9.75
N ASN A 256 -28.09 3.54 -10.63
CA ASN A 256 -29.16 4.40 -11.14
C ASN A 256 -29.94 5.12 -10.02
N LEU A 257 -29.30 5.43 -8.89
CA LEU A 257 -29.91 6.15 -7.77
C LEU A 257 -29.58 7.66 -7.79
N VAL A 258 -29.29 8.20 -8.98
CA VAL A 258 -28.82 9.58 -9.14
C VAL A 258 -29.84 10.60 -8.65
N ASP A 259 -31.13 10.36 -8.90
CA ASP A 259 -32.21 11.27 -8.49
C ASP A 259 -32.36 11.32 -6.96
N GLU A 260 -32.13 10.19 -6.27
CA GLU A 260 -32.21 10.10 -4.80
C GLU A 260 -30.99 10.74 -4.13
N TYR A 261 -29.81 10.64 -4.76
CA TYR A 261 -28.53 11.04 -4.18
C TYR A 261 -27.90 12.28 -4.84
N GLY A 262 -28.66 13.07 -5.60
CA GLY A 262 -28.13 14.21 -6.37
C GLY A 262 -27.33 15.22 -5.53
N SER A 263 -27.79 15.55 -4.32
CA SER A 263 -27.06 16.45 -3.41
C SER A 263 -25.76 15.85 -2.88
N THR A 264 -25.72 14.53 -2.69
CA THR A 264 -24.52 13.78 -2.29
C THR A 264 -23.51 13.74 -3.44
N LEU A 265 -23.97 13.46 -4.66
CA LEU A 265 -23.14 13.47 -5.87
C LEU A 265 -22.55 14.85 -6.15
N ARG A 266 -23.28 15.93 -5.89
CA ARG A 266 -22.75 17.30 -5.98
C ARG A 266 -21.59 17.53 -5.01
N LYS A 267 -21.74 17.11 -3.75
CA LYS A 267 -20.67 17.23 -2.74
C LYS A 267 -19.46 16.36 -3.11
N ALA A 268 -19.70 15.15 -3.61
CA ALA A 268 -18.63 14.28 -4.07
C ALA A 268 -17.89 14.89 -5.27
N HIS A 269 -18.61 15.48 -6.22
CA HIS A 269 -18.04 16.23 -7.34
C HIS A 269 -17.14 17.38 -6.87
N GLU A 270 -17.62 18.20 -5.93
CA GLU A 270 -16.85 19.29 -5.35
C GLU A 270 -15.61 18.79 -4.59
N PHE A 271 -15.75 17.75 -3.78
CA PHE A 271 -14.64 17.14 -3.06
C PHE A 271 -13.56 16.61 -4.02
N LEU A 272 -13.93 15.86 -5.06
CA LEU A 272 -12.99 15.35 -6.06
C LEU A 272 -12.31 16.51 -6.82
N LYS A 273 -13.06 17.56 -7.16
CA LYS A 273 -12.49 18.78 -7.77
C LYS A 273 -11.47 19.44 -6.85
N LEU A 274 -11.77 19.64 -5.57
CA LEU A 274 -10.87 20.34 -4.65
C LEU A 274 -9.66 19.49 -4.25
N SER A 275 -9.78 18.16 -4.32
CA SER A 275 -8.74 17.22 -3.93
C SER A 275 -7.63 17.02 -4.98
N GLN A 276 -7.78 17.55 -6.20
CA GLN A 276 -6.74 17.41 -7.22
C GLN A 276 -5.48 18.19 -6.84
N ILE A 277 -4.32 17.57 -7.03
CA ILE A 277 -3.02 18.23 -6.93
C ILE A 277 -2.88 19.18 -8.13
N GLN A 278 -2.68 20.47 -7.86
CA GLN A 278 -2.66 21.51 -8.90
C GLN A 278 -1.24 21.91 -9.34
N GLU A 279 -0.24 21.55 -8.55
CA GLU A 279 1.16 21.92 -8.75
C GLU A 279 2.05 20.72 -8.43
N ASN A 280 3.20 20.63 -9.09
CA ASN A 280 4.21 19.64 -8.69
C ASN A 280 4.81 20.05 -7.35
N ALA A 281 5.48 19.10 -6.67
CA ALA A 281 6.31 19.42 -5.53
C ALA A 281 7.32 20.52 -5.88
N TYR A 282 7.64 21.37 -4.91
CA TYR A 282 8.40 22.59 -5.13
C TYR A 282 9.86 22.30 -5.54
N GLY A 283 10.49 23.26 -6.19
CA GLY A 283 11.90 23.19 -6.61
C GLY A 283 12.17 22.07 -7.63
N ASP A 284 13.39 21.53 -7.61
CA ASP A 284 13.77 20.38 -8.45
C ASP A 284 13.36 19.06 -7.80
N PHE A 285 12.06 18.77 -7.83
CA PHE A 285 11.47 17.57 -7.25
C PHE A 285 12.04 16.26 -7.82
N ARG A 286 12.60 16.28 -9.03
CA ARG A 286 13.23 15.11 -9.65
C ARG A 286 14.55 14.75 -8.98
N SER A 287 15.33 15.74 -8.57
CA SER A 287 16.55 15.52 -7.77
C SER A 287 16.24 14.90 -6.40
N MET A 288 15.04 15.15 -5.89
CA MET A 288 14.50 14.58 -4.65
C MET A 288 13.73 13.27 -4.88
N TYR A 289 13.88 12.68 -6.07
CA TYR A 289 13.28 11.41 -6.49
C TYR A 289 11.74 11.39 -6.58
N ARG A 290 11.05 12.53 -6.46
CA ARG A 290 9.61 12.60 -6.72
C ARG A 290 9.32 12.54 -8.23
N HIS A 291 8.11 12.11 -8.56
CA HIS A 291 7.58 12.14 -9.93
C HIS A 291 6.61 13.32 -10.12
N ILE A 292 6.16 13.56 -11.35
CA ILE A 292 5.16 14.60 -11.60
C ILE A 292 3.87 14.27 -10.84
N SER A 293 3.29 15.26 -10.16
CA SER A 293 2.07 15.12 -9.37
C SER A 293 0.96 16.08 -9.79
N LYS A 294 1.29 17.14 -10.55
CA LYS A 294 0.31 18.07 -11.11
C LYS A 294 -0.74 17.31 -11.94
N GLY A 295 -2.00 17.52 -11.60
CA GLY A 295 -3.15 16.88 -12.25
C GLY A 295 -3.57 15.55 -11.64
N ALA A 296 -2.76 14.99 -10.74
CA ALA A 296 -3.04 13.72 -10.09
C ALA A 296 -3.89 13.88 -8.83
N TRP A 297 -4.28 12.73 -8.28
CA TRP A 297 -4.92 12.58 -6.99
C TRP A 297 -4.12 11.61 -6.12
N THR A 298 -4.20 11.84 -4.81
CA THR A 298 -3.65 10.96 -3.77
C THR A 298 -4.67 9.89 -3.39
N LEU A 299 -4.27 8.92 -2.58
CA LEU A 299 -5.21 7.98 -1.96
C LEU A 299 -6.13 8.66 -0.93
N SER A 300 -5.58 9.62 -0.20
CA SER A 300 -6.20 10.25 0.97
C SER A 300 -6.78 11.63 0.62
N VAL A 301 -6.02 12.68 0.91
CA VAL A 301 -6.38 14.09 0.73
C VAL A 301 -5.29 14.83 -0.04
N LYS A 302 -5.61 16.00 -0.60
CA LYS A 302 -4.65 16.80 -1.39
C LYS A 302 -3.34 17.12 -0.65
N ASP A 303 -3.43 17.41 0.65
CA ASP A 303 -2.28 17.77 1.48
C ASP A 303 -1.22 16.66 1.54
N HIS A 304 -1.61 15.39 1.38
CA HIS A 304 -0.70 14.23 1.35
C HIS A 304 0.29 14.30 0.18
N GLY A 305 -0.08 14.94 -0.94
CA GLY A 305 0.83 15.26 -2.05
C GLY A 305 1.42 14.08 -2.84
N TRP A 306 1.22 12.83 -2.42
CA TRP A 306 1.67 11.63 -3.13
C TRP A 306 0.67 11.19 -4.18
N GLN A 307 0.99 11.45 -5.44
CA GLN A 307 0.20 11.04 -6.58
C GLN A 307 0.11 9.52 -6.71
N VAL A 308 -1.08 9.02 -7.06
CA VAL A 308 -1.34 7.59 -7.24
C VAL A 308 -2.10 7.37 -8.55
N SER A 309 -1.63 6.42 -9.36
CA SER A 309 -2.13 6.18 -10.72
C SER A 309 -3.61 5.79 -10.77
N ASP A 310 -4.01 4.79 -9.98
CA ASP A 310 -5.39 4.28 -9.96
C ASP A 310 -6.32 5.25 -9.25
N CYS A 311 -5.89 5.90 -8.17
CA CYS A 311 -6.66 6.97 -7.53
C CYS A 311 -6.95 8.09 -8.52
N THR A 312 -5.94 8.48 -9.31
CA THR A 312 -6.12 9.47 -10.39
C THR A 312 -7.08 8.96 -11.45
N ALA A 313 -6.96 7.70 -11.87
CA ALA A 313 -7.84 7.12 -12.88
C ALA A 313 -9.29 7.02 -12.41
N GLU A 314 -9.53 6.56 -11.19
CA GLU A 314 -10.87 6.39 -10.62
C GLU A 314 -11.53 7.73 -10.26
N ALA A 315 -10.77 8.70 -9.72
CA ALA A 315 -11.26 10.06 -9.49
C ALA A 315 -11.61 10.76 -10.81
N LEU A 316 -10.72 10.70 -11.80
CA LEU A 316 -10.95 11.26 -13.12
C LEU A 316 -12.15 10.61 -13.81
N ARG A 317 -12.29 9.28 -13.71
CA ARG A 317 -13.46 8.57 -14.23
C ARG A 317 -14.75 9.01 -13.54
N ALA A 318 -14.76 9.12 -12.21
CA ALA A 318 -15.92 9.61 -11.48
C ALA A 318 -16.33 11.02 -11.95
N LEU A 319 -15.36 11.93 -12.11
CA LEU A 319 -15.59 13.28 -12.64
C LEU A 319 -16.18 13.26 -14.07
N LEU A 320 -15.65 12.41 -14.96
CA LEU A 320 -16.15 12.26 -16.34
C LEU A 320 -17.56 11.64 -16.41
N LEU A 321 -17.91 10.76 -15.46
CA LEU A 321 -19.25 10.21 -15.35
C LEU A 321 -20.23 11.27 -14.83
N LEU A 322 -19.84 12.03 -13.81
CA LEU A 322 -20.60 13.15 -13.28
C LEU A 322 -20.82 14.25 -14.32
N SER A 323 -19.83 14.54 -15.16
CA SER A 323 -19.95 15.59 -16.20
C SER A 323 -20.94 15.24 -17.32
N GLN A 324 -21.40 13.99 -17.41
CA GLN A 324 -22.45 13.56 -18.33
C GLN A 324 -23.86 13.74 -17.73
N MET A 325 -23.97 14.19 -16.47
CA MET A 325 -25.24 14.46 -15.79
C MET A 325 -25.72 15.91 -16.02
N PRO A 326 -27.01 16.20 -15.80
CA PRO A 326 -27.53 17.55 -15.84
C PRO A 326 -26.80 18.49 -14.86
N ALA A 327 -26.49 19.70 -15.31
CA ALA A 327 -25.76 20.71 -14.53
C ALA A 327 -26.52 21.11 -13.25
N GLU A 328 -27.84 20.98 -13.26
CA GLU A 328 -28.72 21.22 -12.11
C GLU A 328 -28.42 20.24 -10.96
N ILE A 329 -27.90 19.05 -11.26
CA ILE A 329 -27.53 18.06 -10.25
C ILE A 329 -26.11 18.33 -9.76
N ILE A 330 -25.13 18.35 -10.66
CA ILE A 330 -23.70 18.31 -10.31
C ILE A 330 -23.02 19.68 -10.17
N GLY A 331 -23.65 20.76 -10.64
CA GLY A 331 -23.06 22.09 -10.70
C GLY A 331 -22.01 22.24 -11.80
N GLU A 332 -21.13 23.23 -11.66
CA GLU A 332 -20.08 23.55 -12.63
C GLU A 332 -19.03 22.43 -12.70
N THR A 333 -18.78 21.93 -13.91
CA THR A 333 -17.78 20.89 -14.18
C THR A 333 -16.36 21.35 -13.87
N ILE A 334 -15.41 20.43 -13.80
CA ILE A 334 -13.99 20.75 -13.70
C ILE A 334 -13.46 21.32 -15.04
N ASP A 335 -12.48 22.24 -14.96
CA ASP A 335 -11.85 22.80 -16.15
C ASP A 335 -11.17 21.72 -17.01
N THR A 336 -11.31 21.84 -18.33
CA THR A 336 -10.75 20.87 -19.28
C THR A 336 -9.23 20.73 -19.16
N GLU A 337 -8.49 21.82 -18.90
CA GLU A 337 -7.03 21.76 -18.69
C GLU A 337 -6.66 20.90 -17.48
N ARG A 338 -7.49 20.89 -16.44
CA ARG A 338 -7.27 20.06 -15.26
C ARG A 338 -7.48 18.57 -15.55
N LEU A 339 -8.40 18.23 -16.46
CA LEU A 339 -8.55 16.88 -16.99
C LEU A 339 -7.32 16.48 -17.82
N HIS A 340 -6.81 17.40 -18.65
CA HIS A 340 -5.60 17.17 -19.46
C HIS A 340 -4.38 16.85 -18.61
N ASN A 341 -4.15 17.61 -17.53
CA ASN A 341 -3.04 17.36 -16.61
C ASN A 341 -3.12 15.94 -15.98
N ALA A 342 -4.32 15.45 -15.67
CA ALA A 342 -4.51 14.09 -15.16
C ALA A 342 -4.14 13.01 -16.21
N ILE A 343 -4.47 13.24 -17.48
CA ILE A 343 -4.08 12.35 -18.59
C ILE A 343 -2.57 12.37 -18.79
N ASP A 344 -1.93 13.54 -18.73
CA ASP A 344 -0.48 13.68 -18.84
C ASP A 344 0.25 12.93 -17.72
N PHE A 345 -0.26 13.02 -16.49
CA PHE A 345 0.24 12.25 -15.36
C PHE A 345 0.14 10.74 -15.61
N LEU A 346 -1.04 10.23 -15.96
CA LEU A 346 -1.23 8.79 -16.20
C LEU A 346 -0.28 8.29 -17.30
N LEU A 347 -0.25 8.95 -18.46
CA LEU A 347 0.59 8.54 -19.58
C LEU A 347 2.10 8.58 -19.25
N SER A 348 2.52 9.34 -18.24
CA SER A 348 3.92 9.38 -17.79
C SER A 348 4.35 8.16 -16.98
N LEU A 349 3.40 7.36 -16.47
CA LEU A 349 3.66 6.17 -15.65
C LEU A 349 3.65 4.87 -16.46
N GLN A 350 3.23 4.90 -17.73
CA GLN A 350 3.19 3.68 -18.53
C GLN A 350 4.59 3.20 -18.89
N SER A 351 4.88 1.96 -18.54
CA SER A 351 6.12 1.27 -18.88
C SER A 351 6.12 0.72 -20.30
N LYS A 352 7.31 0.34 -20.79
CA LYS A 352 7.49 -0.20 -22.15
C LYS A 352 6.73 -1.51 -22.40
N ASN A 353 6.47 -2.29 -21.35
CA ASN A 353 5.65 -3.52 -21.42
C ASN A 353 4.14 -3.22 -21.48
N GLY A 354 3.73 -1.94 -21.39
CA GLY A 354 2.35 -1.50 -21.46
C GLY A 354 1.66 -1.35 -20.11
N GLY A 355 2.24 -1.89 -19.02
CA GLY A 355 1.68 -1.78 -17.68
C GLY A 355 1.87 -0.39 -17.06
N PHE A 356 1.07 -0.09 -16.05
CA PHE A 356 1.16 1.14 -15.25
C PHE A 356 1.54 0.78 -13.81
N SER A 357 2.45 1.55 -13.24
CA SER A 357 2.86 1.51 -11.84
C SER A 357 2.01 2.46 -10.98
N VAL A 358 2.18 2.39 -9.64
CA VAL A 358 1.35 3.13 -8.68
C VAL A 358 1.79 4.59 -8.53
N TRP A 359 3.01 4.84 -8.05
CA TRP A 359 3.46 6.19 -7.67
C TRP A 359 4.46 6.79 -8.64
N GLU A 360 5.40 5.99 -9.12
CA GLU A 360 6.56 6.41 -9.90
C GLU A 360 6.77 5.47 -11.09
N PRO A 361 7.45 5.88 -12.17
CA PRO A 361 7.80 4.94 -13.23
C PRO A 361 8.65 3.80 -12.69
N ALA A 362 8.41 2.56 -13.13
CA ALA A 362 9.17 1.38 -12.74
C ALA A 362 10.61 1.43 -13.30
N ARG A 363 11.50 2.12 -12.57
CA ARG A 363 12.92 2.34 -12.96
C ARG A 363 13.86 1.27 -12.44
N GLY A 364 13.47 0.58 -11.38
CA GLY A 364 14.25 -0.46 -10.72
C GLY A 364 14.25 -1.77 -11.50
N GLN A 365 15.22 -2.63 -11.22
CA GLN A 365 15.28 -3.97 -11.78
C GLN A 365 14.93 -5.01 -10.71
N ARG A 366 14.08 -5.99 -11.04
CA ARG A 366 13.55 -6.97 -10.08
C ARG A 366 14.60 -7.78 -9.32
N TRP A 367 15.82 -7.95 -9.87
CA TRP A 367 16.89 -8.62 -9.14
C TRP A 367 17.32 -7.88 -7.87
N LEU A 368 17.00 -6.58 -7.73
CA LEU A 368 17.24 -5.82 -6.50
C LEU A 368 16.50 -6.37 -5.30
N GLU A 369 15.45 -7.19 -5.48
CA GLU A 369 14.80 -7.93 -4.39
C GLU A 369 15.76 -8.84 -3.62
N VAL A 370 16.88 -9.25 -4.24
CA VAL A 370 17.98 -9.95 -3.56
C VAL A 370 18.67 -9.06 -2.51
N LEU A 371 18.35 -7.77 -2.42
CA LEU A 371 18.84 -6.85 -1.39
C LEU A 371 17.77 -6.48 -0.36
N ASN A 372 16.57 -7.08 -0.41
CA ASN A 372 15.47 -6.78 0.51
C ASN A 372 15.88 -6.97 1.98
N PRO A 373 15.96 -5.88 2.77
CA PRO A 373 16.43 -5.92 4.15
C PRO A 373 15.32 -6.05 5.20
N THR A 374 14.05 -6.12 4.78
CA THR A 374 12.91 -5.96 5.70
C THR A 374 12.61 -7.21 6.53
N GLN A 375 12.92 -8.40 6.01
CA GLN A 375 12.59 -9.74 6.57
C GLN A 375 11.09 -10.05 6.65
N ALA A 376 10.24 -9.07 6.96
CA ALA A 376 8.80 -9.21 7.13
C ALA A 376 7.97 -8.94 5.87
N PHE A 377 8.56 -8.35 4.82
CA PHE A 377 7.85 -7.97 3.59
C PHE A 377 8.56 -8.53 2.34
N GLY A 378 7.80 -8.81 1.28
CA GLY A 378 8.30 -9.27 -0.02
C GLY A 378 7.96 -8.30 -1.14
N ASP A 379 8.75 -8.32 -2.22
CA ASP A 379 8.57 -7.46 -3.41
C ASP A 379 8.47 -5.95 -3.07
N VAL A 380 9.43 -5.45 -2.28
CA VAL A 380 9.44 -4.05 -1.76
C VAL A 380 10.63 -3.22 -2.23
N MET A 381 11.56 -3.79 -3.00
CA MET A 381 12.75 -3.06 -3.43
C MET A 381 12.50 -2.17 -4.64
N VAL A 382 11.61 -2.56 -5.54
CA VAL A 382 11.38 -1.84 -6.79
C VAL A 382 9.91 -1.61 -7.07
N GLU A 383 9.61 -0.46 -7.65
CA GLU A 383 8.30 -0.20 -8.24
C GLU A 383 8.12 -1.09 -9.48
N THR A 384 6.92 -1.65 -9.63
CA THR A 384 6.56 -2.52 -10.76
C THR A 384 5.24 -2.09 -11.37
N GLU A 385 4.82 -2.73 -12.46
CA GLU A 385 3.52 -2.50 -13.05
C GLU A 385 2.46 -3.45 -12.47
N TYR A 386 1.25 -2.95 -12.25
CA TYR A 386 0.17 -3.71 -11.63
C TYR A 386 -1.04 -3.83 -12.54
N VAL A 387 -1.73 -4.97 -12.46
CA VAL A 387 -2.91 -5.26 -13.29
C VAL A 387 -4.03 -4.27 -12.98
N GLU A 388 -4.18 -3.93 -11.71
CA GLU A 388 -5.23 -3.06 -11.17
C GLU A 388 -5.04 -1.63 -11.67
N CYS A 389 -3.84 -1.06 -11.48
CA CYS A 389 -3.48 0.26 -11.98
C CYS A 389 -3.62 0.35 -13.51
N THR A 390 -3.17 -0.68 -14.23
CA THR A 390 -3.28 -0.74 -15.70
C THR A 390 -4.75 -0.80 -16.14
N ALA A 391 -5.58 -1.60 -15.47
CA ALA A 391 -6.99 -1.72 -15.81
C ALA A 391 -7.78 -0.43 -15.51
N SER A 392 -7.51 0.25 -14.40
CA SER A 392 -8.10 1.56 -14.09
C SER A 392 -7.69 2.62 -15.11
N ALA A 393 -6.40 2.65 -15.50
CA ALA A 393 -5.91 3.53 -16.56
C ALA A 393 -6.64 3.28 -17.90
N ILE A 394 -6.80 2.03 -18.34
CA ILE A 394 -7.55 1.71 -19.57
C ILE A 394 -8.97 2.29 -19.53
N GLN A 395 -9.69 2.04 -18.43
CA GLN A 395 -11.09 2.46 -18.29
C GLN A 395 -11.25 3.98 -18.45
N VAL A 396 -10.40 4.76 -17.77
CA VAL A 396 -10.48 6.21 -17.83
C VAL A 396 -9.97 6.78 -19.14
N LEU A 397 -8.89 6.22 -19.71
CA LEU A 397 -8.33 6.68 -20.98
C LEU A 397 -9.31 6.49 -22.14
N VAL A 398 -10.01 5.36 -22.18
CA VAL A 398 -11.08 5.11 -23.16
C VAL A 398 -12.24 6.09 -22.99
N LEU A 399 -12.69 6.30 -21.75
CA LEU A 399 -13.79 7.23 -21.44
C LEU A 399 -13.41 8.68 -21.79
N PHE A 400 -12.22 9.12 -21.38
CA PHE A 400 -11.71 10.46 -21.66
C PHE A 400 -11.61 10.71 -23.17
N LYS A 401 -11.00 9.80 -23.93
CA LYS A 401 -10.88 9.94 -25.39
C LYS A 401 -12.24 10.08 -26.08
N ARG A 402 -13.27 9.36 -25.60
CA ARG A 402 -14.64 9.48 -26.13
C ARG A 402 -15.22 10.87 -25.91
N LEU A 403 -15.00 11.47 -24.75
CA LEU A 403 -15.56 12.77 -24.37
C LEU A 403 -14.69 13.95 -24.83
N HIS A 404 -13.39 13.75 -24.99
CA HIS A 404 -12.38 14.76 -25.34
C HIS A 404 -11.48 14.27 -26.50
N PRO A 405 -12.04 13.99 -27.69
CA PRO A 405 -11.30 13.38 -28.81
C PRO A 405 -10.20 14.27 -29.41
N GLY A 406 -10.08 15.53 -28.99
CA GLY A 406 -9.07 16.48 -29.48
C GLY A 406 -7.72 16.43 -28.76
N TYR A 407 -7.62 15.75 -27.60
CA TYR A 407 -6.42 15.81 -26.76
C TYR A 407 -5.68 14.46 -26.71
N ARG A 408 -4.46 14.43 -27.25
CA ARG A 408 -3.53 13.27 -27.24
C ARG A 408 -4.15 11.93 -27.71
N SER A 409 -5.20 11.97 -28.53
CA SER A 409 -6.00 10.78 -28.91
C SER A 409 -5.19 9.62 -29.49
N LYS A 410 -4.18 9.91 -30.32
CA LYS A 410 -3.30 8.88 -30.90
C LYS A 410 -2.43 8.20 -29.85
N GLU A 411 -1.90 8.98 -28.91
CA GLU A 411 -1.06 8.46 -27.82
C GLU A 411 -1.90 7.64 -26.85
N ILE A 412 -3.13 8.09 -26.57
CA ILE A 412 -4.10 7.32 -25.78
C ILE A 412 -4.44 5.98 -26.45
N GLU A 413 -4.68 5.96 -27.76
CA GLU A 413 -4.94 4.72 -28.51
C GLU A 413 -3.80 3.70 -28.37
N VAL A 414 -2.56 4.15 -28.57
CA VAL A 414 -1.36 3.32 -28.43
C VAL A 414 -1.21 2.83 -27.00
N SER A 415 -1.40 3.73 -26.03
CA SER A 415 -1.31 3.42 -24.60
C SER A 415 -2.31 2.34 -24.19
N VAL A 416 -3.59 2.48 -24.57
CA VAL A 416 -4.66 1.52 -24.29
C VAL A 416 -4.39 0.16 -24.94
N ALA A 417 -3.86 0.14 -26.17
CA ALA A 417 -3.50 -1.10 -26.86
C ALA A 417 -2.39 -1.86 -26.12
N ASN A 418 -1.31 -1.15 -25.73
CA ASN A 418 -0.21 -1.75 -24.98
C ASN A 418 -0.65 -2.25 -23.60
N ALA A 419 -1.45 -1.46 -22.89
CA ALA A 419 -2.03 -1.82 -21.60
C ALA A 419 -2.93 -3.06 -21.68
N SER A 420 -3.72 -3.17 -22.75
CA SER A 420 -4.54 -4.36 -22.99
C SER A 420 -3.70 -5.61 -23.26
N SER A 421 -2.54 -5.46 -23.94
CA SER A 421 -1.59 -6.56 -24.12
C SER A 421 -1.00 -6.99 -22.79
N TYR A 422 -0.54 -6.02 -21.97
CA TYR A 422 0.00 -6.28 -20.65
C TYR A 422 -0.95 -7.11 -19.77
N ILE A 423 -2.24 -6.72 -19.71
CA ILE A 423 -3.25 -7.50 -18.97
C ILE A 423 -3.36 -8.93 -19.53
N GLY A 424 -3.32 -9.11 -20.85
CA GLY A 424 -3.32 -10.43 -21.46
C GLY A 424 -2.12 -11.28 -21.08
N ASP A 425 -0.93 -10.68 -21.08
CA ASP A 425 0.35 -11.35 -20.79
C ASP A 425 0.51 -11.68 -19.29
N ALA A 426 -0.08 -10.87 -18.41
CA ALA A 426 -0.10 -11.09 -16.96
C ALA A 426 -1.11 -12.17 -16.51
N GLN A 427 -1.98 -12.66 -17.41
CA GLN A 427 -2.98 -13.67 -17.04
C GLN A 427 -2.32 -15.00 -16.68
N MET A 428 -2.72 -15.56 -15.54
CA MET A 428 -2.24 -16.87 -15.09
C MET A 428 -2.83 -18.01 -15.92
N SER A 429 -2.22 -19.19 -15.82
CA SER A 429 -2.61 -20.35 -16.62
C SER A 429 -4.05 -20.80 -16.37
N ASP A 430 -4.52 -20.67 -15.13
CA ASP A 430 -5.87 -20.98 -14.66
C ASP A 430 -6.93 -19.92 -15.04
N GLY A 431 -6.51 -18.79 -15.61
CA GLY A 431 -7.38 -17.70 -16.04
C GLY A 431 -7.50 -16.53 -15.07
N SER A 432 -6.90 -16.63 -13.88
CA SER A 432 -6.90 -15.56 -12.87
C SER A 432 -5.82 -14.50 -13.11
N TRP A 433 -5.89 -13.42 -12.33
CA TRP A 433 -4.79 -12.46 -12.16
C TRP A 433 -4.53 -12.28 -10.68
N TYR A 434 -3.26 -12.18 -10.30
CA TYR A 434 -2.86 -11.88 -8.93
C TYR A 434 -3.21 -10.43 -8.55
N GLY A 435 -3.87 -10.24 -7.42
CA GLY A 435 -4.13 -8.92 -6.82
C GLY A 435 -3.04 -8.55 -5.84
N ASN A 436 -2.43 -7.39 -6.05
CA ASN A 436 -1.36 -6.83 -5.21
C ASN A 436 -1.92 -5.86 -4.16
N TRP A 437 -3.01 -5.15 -4.47
CA TRP A 437 -3.60 -4.12 -3.61
C TRP A 437 -4.95 -4.52 -3.00
N GLY A 438 -5.37 -5.77 -3.21
CA GLY A 438 -6.58 -6.36 -2.64
C GLY A 438 -6.53 -7.88 -2.69
N ILE A 439 -7.26 -8.55 -1.82
CA ILE A 439 -7.21 -10.01 -1.66
C ILE A 439 -8.13 -10.71 -2.66
N CYS A 440 -7.65 -11.64 -3.47
CA CYS A 440 -6.34 -11.65 -4.11
C CYS A 440 -6.61 -11.88 -5.60
N TYR A 441 -6.94 -13.12 -5.96
CA TYR A 441 -7.21 -13.48 -7.36
C TYR A 441 -8.54 -12.94 -7.86
N THR A 442 -9.57 -12.94 -7.02
CA THR A 442 -10.87 -12.36 -7.37
C THR A 442 -10.78 -10.85 -7.57
N TYR A 443 -9.94 -10.15 -6.79
CA TYR A 443 -9.68 -8.72 -6.93
C TYR A 443 -8.95 -8.42 -8.24
N GLY A 444 -7.80 -9.07 -8.48
CA GLY A 444 -7.04 -8.91 -9.73
C GLY A 444 -7.88 -9.24 -10.97
N THR A 445 -8.60 -10.36 -10.95
CA THR A 445 -9.49 -10.76 -12.05
C THR A 445 -10.64 -9.79 -12.27
N TYR A 446 -11.21 -9.19 -11.22
CA TYR A 446 -12.23 -8.15 -11.34
C TYR A 446 -11.71 -6.92 -12.11
N PHE A 447 -10.57 -6.37 -11.70
CA PHE A 447 -9.96 -5.22 -12.38
C PHE A 447 -9.61 -5.54 -13.83
N ALA A 448 -8.87 -6.64 -14.06
CA ALA A 448 -8.50 -7.08 -15.41
C ALA A 448 -9.71 -7.20 -16.34
N SER A 449 -10.79 -7.82 -15.84
CA SER A 449 -12.01 -8.01 -16.61
C SER A 449 -12.68 -6.68 -16.96
N LYS A 450 -12.72 -5.71 -16.04
CA LYS A 450 -13.27 -4.37 -16.32
C LYS A 450 -12.42 -3.59 -17.34
N GLY A 451 -11.10 -3.63 -17.22
CA GLY A 451 -10.18 -3.02 -18.19
C GLY A 451 -10.39 -3.57 -19.60
N LEU A 452 -10.43 -4.91 -19.73
CA LEU A 452 -10.67 -5.59 -21.00
C LEU A 452 -12.07 -5.30 -21.57
N ALA A 453 -13.10 -5.25 -20.72
CA ALA A 453 -14.46 -4.91 -21.15
C ALA A 453 -14.53 -3.49 -21.74
N SER A 454 -13.81 -2.52 -21.18
CA SER A 454 -13.77 -1.15 -21.69
C SER A 454 -13.19 -1.01 -23.10
N VAL A 455 -12.38 -1.97 -23.55
CA VAL A 455 -11.86 -2.05 -24.93
C VAL A 455 -12.65 -3.02 -25.81
N GLY A 456 -13.85 -3.41 -25.38
CA GLY A 456 -14.77 -4.25 -26.16
C GLY A 456 -14.43 -5.74 -26.17
N LYS A 457 -13.54 -6.21 -25.28
CA LYS A 457 -13.31 -7.65 -25.09
C LYS A 457 -14.46 -8.23 -24.26
N THR A 458 -15.08 -9.28 -24.78
CA THR A 458 -16.25 -9.94 -24.22
C THR A 458 -16.05 -11.44 -24.19
N TYR A 459 -16.95 -12.17 -23.50
CA TYR A 459 -16.95 -13.63 -23.49
C TYR A 459 -16.98 -14.23 -24.90
N ARG A 460 -17.66 -13.59 -25.86
CA ARG A 460 -17.81 -14.09 -27.24
C ARG A 460 -16.52 -13.96 -28.05
N ASN A 461 -15.80 -12.85 -27.89
CA ASN A 461 -14.66 -12.50 -28.77
C ASN A 461 -13.27 -12.64 -28.11
N SER A 462 -13.19 -12.98 -26.82
CA SER A 462 -11.92 -13.02 -26.10
C SER A 462 -11.73 -14.31 -25.30
N ARG A 463 -10.68 -15.08 -25.64
CA ARG A 463 -10.28 -16.28 -24.88
C ARG A 463 -9.84 -15.93 -23.46
N THR A 464 -9.11 -14.82 -23.30
CA THR A 464 -8.67 -14.28 -22.01
C THR A 464 -9.87 -14.06 -21.08
N VAL A 465 -10.94 -13.44 -21.58
CA VAL A 465 -12.18 -13.21 -20.81
C VAL A 465 -12.90 -14.52 -20.49
N ARG A 466 -12.96 -15.48 -21.42
CA ARG A 466 -13.58 -16.80 -21.15
C ARG A 466 -12.89 -17.53 -20.01
N LYS A 467 -11.55 -17.58 -20.03
CA LYS A 467 -10.75 -18.19 -18.94
C LYS A 467 -10.98 -17.50 -17.60
N ALA A 468 -11.09 -16.16 -17.59
CA ALA A 468 -11.40 -15.40 -16.39
C ALA A 468 -12.75 -15.82 -15.80
N CYS A 469 -13.78 -15.93 -16.64
CA CYS A 469 -15.10 -16.39 -16.22
C CYS A 469 -15.07 -17.85 -15.72
N GLU A 470 -14.35 -18.74 -16.42
CA GLU A 470 -14.17 -20.14 -16.01
C GLU A 470 -13.51 -20.25 -14.63
N PHE A 471 -12.44 -19.47 -14.40
CA PHE A 471 -11.79 -19.36 -13.09
C PHE A 471 -12.79 -18.97 -12.00
N LEU A 472 -13.50 -17.85 -12.18
CA LEU A 472 -14.42 -17.35 -11.17
C LEU A 472 -15.56 -18.35 -10.91
N LEU A 473 -16.18 -18.91 -11.95
CA LEU A 473 -17.24 -19.91 -11.79
C LEU A 473 -16.74 -21.15 -11.04
N SER A 474 -15.49 -21.57 -11.26
CA SER A 474 -14.89 -22.70 -10.53
C SER A 474 -14.65 -22.43 -9.04
N LYS A 475 -14.63 -21.15 -8.62
CA LYS A 475 -14.41 -20.71 -7.24
C LYS A 475 -15.69 -20.29 -6.52
N GLN A 476 -16.85 -20.39 -7.19
CA GLN A 476 -18.12 -20.02 -6.58
C GLN A 476 -18.50 -21.02 -5.48
N HIS A 477 -18.85 -20.51 -4.30
CA HIS A 477 -19.33 -21.32 -3.20
C HIS A 477 -20.79 -21.76 -3.43
N ASN A 478 -21.25 -22.81 -2.74
CA ASN A 478 -22.64 -23.29 -2.80
C ASN A 478 -23.67 -22.23 -2.39
N SER A 479 -23.26 -21.22 -1.61
CA SER A 479 -24.09 -20.06 -1.24
C SER A 479 -24.23 -19.03 -2.38
N GLY A 480 -23.50 -19.20 -3.47
CA GLY A 480 -23.46 -18.31 -4.62
C GLY A 480 -22.42 -17.17 -4.53
N GLY A 481 -21.69 -17.05 -3.41
CA GLY A 481 -20.64 -16.04 -3.19
C GLY A 481 -19.21 -16.52 -3.48
N TRP A 482 -18.24 -15.64 -3.28
CA TRP A 482 -16.79 -15.87 -3.41
C TRP A 482 -16.05 -15.29 -2.22
N GLY A 483 -15.06 -15.99 -1.69
CA GLY A 483 -14.18 -15.45 -0.65
C GLY A 483 -12.78 -16.04 -0.66
N GLU A 484 -11.84 -15.24 -0.17
CA GLU A 484 -10.42 -15.55 -0.09
C GLU A 484 -9.90 -15.15 1.28
N SER A 485 -9.02 -15.96 1.87
CA SER A 485 -8.28 -15.58 3.08
C SER A 485 -7.09 -14.67 2.70
N TYR A 486 -6.60 -13.87 3.66
CA TYR A 486 -5.32 -13.14 3.49
C TYR A 486 -4.15 -14.07 3.14
N LEU A 487 -4.24 -15.34 3.54
CA LEU A 487 -3.26 -16.37 3.19
C LEU A 487 -3.16 -16.63 1.68
N SER A 488 -4.17 -16.24 0.89
CA SER A 488 -4.08 -16.28 -0.57
C SER A 488 -2.91 -15.46 -1.10
N CYS A 489 -2.63 -14.31 -0.49
CA CYS A 489 -1.51 -13.44 -0.85
C CYS A 489 -0.18 -14.10 -0.43
N ALA A 490 -0.07 -14.49 0.85
CA ALA A 490 1.17 -15.03 1.40
C ALA A 490 1.62 -16.33 0.73
N ASN A 491 0.68 -17.21 0.37
CA ASN A 491 0.99 -18.50 -0.26
C ASN A 491 1.05 -18.43 -1.79
N SER A 492 0.61 -17.31 -2.40
CA SER A 492 0.41 -17.22 -3.85
C SER A 492 -0.43 -18.37 -4.41
N VAL A 493 -1.45 -18.78 -3.66
CA VAL A 493 -2.43 -19.81 -4.04
C VAL A 493 -3.79 -19.40 -3.53
N ASN A 494 -4.83 -19.49 -4.36
CA ASN A 494 -6.21 -19.20 -3.95
C ASN A 494 -6.64 -20.12 -2.80
N THR A 495 -6.71 -19.54 -1.60
CA THR A 495 -7.12 -20.21 -0.36
C THR A 495 -8.52 -19.76 -0.03
N LEU A 496 -9.50 -20.65 -0.27
CA LEU A 496 -10.91 -20.35 -0.09
C LEU A 496 -11.21 -20.07 1.39
N CYS A 497 -11.78 -18.89 1.64
CA CYS A 497 -12.42 -18.54 2.90
C CYS A 497 -13.88 -18.13 2.61
N VAL A 498 -14.76 -18.22 3.60
CA VAL A 498 -16.12 -17.69 3.47
C VAL A 498 -16.07 -16.19 3.69
N THR A 499 -15.87 -15.47 2.59
CA THR A 499 -16.05 -14.02 2.48
C THR A 499 -17.05 -13.77 1.36
N TYR A 500 -17.72 -12.62 1.31
CA TYR A 500 -18.63 -12.26 0.22
C TYR A 500 -17.99 -11.17 -0.64
N LEU A 501 -17.37 -11.56 -1.76
CA LEU A 501 -16.90 -10.61 -2.76
C LEU A 501 -17.98 -10.37 -3.82
N PHE A 502 -18.38 -9.12 -3.98
CA PHE A 502 -19.40 -8.70 -4.94
C PHE A 502 -18.73 -8.29 -6.25
N MET A 503 -18.96 -9.05 -7.32
CA MET A 503 -18.49 -8.70 -8.66
C MET A 503 -19.69 -8.39 -9.56
N GLN A 504 -19.82 -7.14 -9.98
CA GLN A 504 -20.74 -6.75 -11.04
C GLN A 504 -19.97 -6.66 -12.36
N PHE A 505 -20.19 -7.63 -13.25
CA PHE A 505 -19.59 -7.65 -14.58
C PHE A 505 -20.40 -6.78 -15.55
N PRO A 506 -19.75 -5.94 -16.38
CA PRO A 506 -20.43 -5.28 -17.49
C PRO A 506 -20.96 -6.35 -18.47
N ASP A 507 -22.28 -6.36 -18.65
CA ASP A 507 -23.02 -7.14 -19.63
C ASP A 507 -23.04 -8.68 -19.46
N THR A 508 -23.43 -9.14 -18.28
CA THR A 508 -23.93 -10.52 -18.08
C THR A 508 -25.41 -10.68 -18.42
N SER A 509 -26.07 -9.60 -18.84
CA SER A 509 -27.49 -9.59 -19.21
C SER A 509 -27.82 -10.54 -20.36
N ARG A 510 -26.81 -11.04 -21.08
CA ARG A 510 -26.92 -12.10 -22.10
C ARG A 510 -25.74 -13.08 -22.10
N ILE A 511 -25.41 -13.67 -20.95
CA ILE A 511 -24.74 -14.99 -20.97
C ILE A 511 -25.80 -16.03 -21.34
N GLU A 512 -26.02 -16.21 -22.64
CA GLU A 512 -26.68 -17.38 -23.21
C GLU A 512 -25.57 -18.36 -23.59
N LEU A 513 -25.35 -19.41 -22.78
CA LEU A 513 -24.48 -20.52 -23.17
C LEU A 513 -25.20 -21.36 -24.24
N PRO A 514 -24.59 -21.61 -25.41
CA PRO A 514 -25.04 -22.69 -26.28
C PRO A 514 -24.51 -24.01 -25.71
N LEU A 515 -25.42 -24.82 -25.14
CA LEU A 515 -25.17 -26.24 -24.93
C LEU A 515 -25.27 -26.93 -26.29
N LEU A 516 -24.12 -27.22 -26.90
CA LEU A 516 -23.98 -28.26 -27.91
C LEU A 516 -23.83 -29.58 -27.15
N LEU A 517 -24.88 -30.38 -27.07
CA LEU A 517 -24.79 -31.84 -26.97
C LEU A 517 -26.09 -32.49 -27.46
N ASP A 518 -25.88 -33.62 -28.11
CA ASP A 518 -26.80 -34.42 -28.90
C ASP A 518 -28.11 -34.82 -28.21
N GLY A 519 -29.20 -34.74 -28.98
CA GLY A 519 -30.46 -35.48 -28.87
C GLY A 519 -30.93 -36.00 -27.50
N THR A 520 -31.73 -35.21 -26.76
CA THR A 520 -33.00 -35.64 -26.13
C THR A 520 -33.74 -34.44 -25.49
N PRO A 521 -35.09 -34.38 -25.51
CA PRO A 521 -35.82 -33.17 -25.14
C PRO A 521 -36.24 -33.18 -23.66
N GLY A 522 -35.67 -32.28 -22.86
CA GLY A 522 -36.06 -32.06 -21.47
C GLY A 522 -35.50 -30.74 -20.94
N LYS A 523 -36.36 -29.71 -20.92
CA LYS A 523 -36.04 -28.31 -20.58
C LYS A 523 -35.38 -28.17 -19.21
N LEU A 524 -34.15 -27.63 -19.16
CA LEU A 524 -33.67 -26.81 -18.04
C LEU A 524 -32.68 -25.75 -18.57
N PHE A 525 -33.22 -24.60 -18.94
CA PHE A 525 -32.43 -23.40 -19.20
C PHE A 525 -32.07 -22.78 -17.86
N GLN A 526 -30.82 -22.87 -17.42
CA GLN A 526 -30.35 -22.11 -16.26
C GLN A 526 -29.96 -20.71 -16.74
N LYS A 527 -30.86 -19.75 -16.54
CA LYS A 527 -30.50 -18.33 -16.53
C LYS A 527 -29.36 -18.19 -15.51
N VAL A 528 -28.18 -17.75 -15.93
CA VAL A 528 -27.19 -17.21 -14.99
C VAL A 528 -27.70 -15.83 -14.55
N SER A 529 -28.81 -15.81 -13.83
CA SER A 529 -29.12 -14.73 -12.91
C SER A 529 -28.19 -14.93 -11.72
N PHE A 530 -27.23 -14.03 -11.52
CA PHE A 530 -26.50 -13.95 -10.26
C PHE A 530 -27.54 -14.00 -9.12
N PRO A 531 -27.44 -14.93 -8.17
CA PRO A 531 -28.44 -15.01 -7.11
C PRO A 531 -28.34 -13.75 -6.25
N VAL A 532 -29.22 -12.78 -6.51
CA VAL A 532 -29.52 -11.64 -5.62
C VAL A 532 -29.91 -12.13 -4.21
N ASN A 533 -30.29 -13.40 -4.09
CA ASN A 533 -30.62 -14.04 -2.82
C ASN A 533 -29.45 -14.09 -1.83
N SER A 534 -28.19 -14.22 -2.25
CA SER A 534 -27.06 -14.14 -1.31
C SER A 534 -26.84 -12.71 -0.81
N LEU A 535 -27.12 -11.72 -1.66
CA LEU A 535 -27.09 -10.29 -1.34
C LEU A 535 -28.12 -9.94 -0.25
N ILE A 536 -29.35 -10.45 -0.36
CA ILE A 536 -30.44 -10.15 0.58
C ILE A 536 -30.20 -10.77 1.97
N VAL A 537 -29.49 -11.90 2.06
CA VAL A 537 -29.27 -12.62 3.32
C VAL A 537 -28.24 -11.92 4.23
N SER A 538 -27.31 -11.14 3.68
CA SER A 538 -26.24 -10.46 4.45
C SER A 538 -26.54 -8.98 4.78
N VAL A 539 -27.72 -8.48 4.41
CA VAL A 539 -28.14 -7.08 4.66
C VAL A 539 -28.87 -7.00 5.99
N THR A 540 -28.40 -6.15 6.90
CA THR A 540 -29.09 -5.89 8.17
C THR A 540 -30.39 -5.10 7.94
N LEU A 541 -31.24 -5.03 8.96
CA LEU A 541 -32.45 -4.20 8.96
C LEU A 541 -32.16 -2.71 8.66
N ASN A 542 -30.92 -2.23 8.87
CA ASN A 542 -30.47 -0.87 8.54
C ASN A 542 -29.88 -0.71 7.13
N ARG A 543 -29.97 -1.75 6.28
CA ARG A 543 -29.35 -1.79 4.94
C ARG A 543 -27.81 -1.73 4.93
N GLU A 544 -27.18 -2.05 6.06
CA GLU A 544 -25.72 -2.17 6.18
C GLU A 544 -25.29 -3.63 5.99
N PHE A 545 -24.14 -3.84 5.36
CA PHE A 545 -23.51 -5.15 5.21
C PHE A 545 -22.53 -5.39 6.36
N PHE A 546 -22.46 -6.63 6.86
CA PHE A 546 -21.36 -7.05 7.72
C PHE A 546 -20.10 -7.30 6.89
N LEU A 547 -18.97 -6.72 7.31
CA LEU A 547 -17.68 -7.36 7.07
C LEU A 547 -17.73 -8.69 7.85
N THR A 548 -17.87 -9.81 7.14
CA THR A 548 -17.94 -11.13 7.77
C THR A 548 -16.64 -11.88 7.60
N ALA A 549 -16.04 -12.20 8.75
CA ALA A 549 -15.15 -13.33 8.95
C ALA A 549 -15.52 -13.87 10.36
N ASN A 550 -16.70 -14.48 10.47
CA ASN A 550 -17.41 -14.65 11.74
C ASN A 550 -17.19 -16.02 12.39
N HIS A 551 -15.93 -16.40 12.61
CA HIS A 551 -15.56 -17.52 13.49
C HIS A 551 -14.33 -17.14 14.33
N ARG A 552 -14.19 -17.72 15.53
CA ARG A 552 -13.28 -17.31 16.63
C ARG A 552 -11.76 -17.35 16.34
N GLY A 553 -11.34 -17.41 15.07
CA GLY A 553 -9.96 -17.25 14.60
C GLY A 553 -9.79 -16.25 13.44
N LEU A 554 -10.82 -15.45 13.11
CA LEU A 554 -10.92 -14.67 11.86
C LEU A 554 -10.85 -13.14 12.02
N LEU A 555 -10.42 -12.64 13.18
CA LEU A 555 -10.10 -11.20 13.32
C LEU A 555 -8.92 -10.77 12.44
N GLU A 556 -8.07 -11.71 12.03
CA GLU A 556 -6.97 -11.48 11.07
C GLU A 556 -7.45 -11.26 9.63
N ASP A 557 -8.53 -11.93 9.19
CA ASP A 557 -9.03 -11.85 7.81
C ASP A 557 -9.80 -10.54 7.52
N LEU A 558 -10.42 -9.93 8.53
CA LEU A 558 -11.21 -8.69 8.39
C LEU A 558 -10.32 -7.48 8.11
N HIS A 559 -9.15 -7.41 8.77
CA HIS A 559 -8.16 -6.35 8.56
C HIS A 559 -7.53 -6.42 7.16
N ALA A 560 -7.38 -7.61 6.60
CA ALA A 560 -6.58 -7.80 5.40
C ALA A 560 -7.28 -7.33 4.09
N THR A 561 -8.60 -7.15 4.10
CA THR A 561 -9.36 -6.74 2.87
C THR A 561 -9.15 -5.27 2.48
N LEU A 562 -8.60 -4.44 3.39
CA LEU A 562 -8.28 -3.02 3.15
C LEU A 562 -6.88 -2.59 3.61
N CYS A 563 -6.10 -3.47 4.26
CA CYS A 563 -4.80 -3.12 4.84
C CYS A 563 -3.56 -3.39 3.95
N ILE A 564 -3.71 -3.52 2.63
CA ILE A 564 -2.53 -3.47 1.75
C ILE A 564 -2.51 -2.13 1.03
N ILE A 565 -2.08 -1.10 1.78
CA ILE A 565 -1.49 0.13 1.26
C ILE A 565 -0.31 0.50 2.18
#